data_AF-N2IXM8-F1
#
_entry.id   AF-N2IXM8-F1
#
_cell.length_a   1.000
_cell.length_b   1.000
_cell.length_c   1.000
_cell.angle_alpha   90.00
_cell.angle_beta   90.00
_cell.angle_gamma   90.00
#
_symmetry.space_group_name_H-M   'P 1'
#
loop_
_entity.id
_entity.type
_entity.pdbx_description
1 polymer ?
#
loop_
_entity_poly.entity_id
_entity_poly.type
_entity_poly.pdbx_seq_one_letter_code
_entity_poly.pdbx_strand_id
1 'polypeptide(L)'
;MSMLKQLGYGLALLVAVTGFLWTQHLRLETAEAAQASAESRATQAEQDSLSRQQTIDTLTHTLQGERDAQRHLQTVQADLRREIDVRKARLKELEDENQAFKDWAAEQLPGVARQLRQRPALTGAAAYGQWLSGSDPLHPVPNQPNP
;
A
#
# COMPACT_ATOMS: atom_id res chain seq x y z
N MET A 1 -14.26 -79.29 -69.35
CA MET A 1 -14.75 -78.76 -68.05
C MET A 1 -13.73 -77.91 -67.28
N SER A 2 -12.61 -77.47 -67.89
CA SER A 2 -11.56 -76.69 -67.20
C SER A 2 -11.74 -75.16 -67.32
N MET A 3 -12.19 -74.69 -68.48
CA MET A 3 -12.22 -73.26 -68.82
C MET A 3 -13.25 -72.45 -68.00
N LEU A 4 -14.44 -73.02 -67.73
CA LEU A 4 -15.47 -72.37 -66.90
C LEU A 4 -15.03 -72.17 -65.43
N LYS A 5 -14.24 -73.10 -64.88
CA LYS A 5 -13.73 -72.98 -63.51
C LYS A 5 -12.63 -71.93 -63.41
N GLN A 6 -11.72 -71.89 -64.39
CA GLN A 6 -10.68 -70.86 -64.48
C GLN A 6 -11.27 -69.45 -64.62
N LEU A 7 -12.36 -69.31 -65.39
CA LEU A 7 -13.08 -68.04 -65.52
C LEU A 7 -13.71 -67.61 -64.17
N GLY A 8 -14.29 -68.56 -63.43
CA GLY A 8 -14.85 -68.31 -62.10
C GLY A 8 -13.80 -67.87 -61.07
N TYR A 9 -12.61 -68.49 -61.07
CA TYR A 9 -11.51 -68.07 -60.19
C TYR A 9 -10.96 -66.69 -60.56
N GLY A 10 -10.86 -66.36 -61.85
CA GLY A 10 -10.45 -65.01 -62.28
C GLY A 10 -11.43 -63.94 -61.81
N LEU A 11 -12.73 -64.20 -61.90
CA LEU A 11 -13.77 -63.29 -61.44
C LEU A 11 -13.77 -63.16 -59.91
N ALA A 12 -13.59 -64.25 -59.18
CA ALA A 12 -13.45 -64.24 -57.72
C ALA A 12 -12.20 -63.44 -57.27
N LEU A 13 -11.08 -63.57 -57.98
CA LEU A 13 -9.86 -62.82 -57.68
C LEU A 13 -10.05 -61.33 -57.94
N LEU A 14 -10.73 -60.95 -59.02
CA LEU A 14 -11.08 -59.55 -59.29
C LEU A 14 -11.95 -58.95 -58.17
N VAL A 15 -12.96 -59.67 -57.69
CA VAL A 15 -13.80 -59.22 -56.57
C VAL A 15 -12.99 -59.08 -55.27
N ALA A 16 -12.07 -60.01 -55.01
CA ALA A 16 -11.20 -59.94 -53.84
C ALA A 16 -10.26 -58.72 -53.90
N VAL A 17 -9.70 -58.41 -55.07
CA VAL A 17 -8.81 -57.26 -55.27
C VAL A 17 -9.58 -55.94 -55.15
N THR A 18 -10.77 -55.82 -55.75
CA THR A 18 -11.56 -54.58 -55.64
C THR A 18 -12.03 -54.35 -54.21
N GLY A 19 -12.44 -55.40 -53.49
CA GLY A 19 -12.78 -55.32 -52.07
C GLY A 19 -11.56 -54.91 -51.21
N PHE A 20 -10.39 -55.46 -51.50
CA PHE A 20 -9.15 -55.10 -50.81
C PHE A 20 -8.78 -53.62 -51.02
N LEU A 21 -8.81 -53.15 -52.28
CA LEU A 21 -8.55 -51.75 -52.62
C LEU A 21 -9.56 -50.81 -51.95
N TRP A 22 -10.84 -51.19 -51.90
CA TRP A 22 -11.86 -50.43 -51.19
C TRP A 22 -11.57 -50.32 -49.69
N THR A 23 -11.18 -51.42 -49.03
CA THR A 23 -10.83 -51.37 -47.60
C THR A 23 -9.58 -50.54 -47.31
N GLN A 24 -8.60 -50.51 -48.22
CA GLN A 24 -7.45 -49.64 -48.11
C GLN A 24 -7.84 -48.16 -48.25
N HIS A 25 -8.74 -47.85 -49.19
CA HIS A 25 -9.25 -46.50 -49.38
C HIS A 25 -9.96 -45.97 -48.12
N LEU A 26 -10.86 -46.76 -47.54
CA LEU A 26 -11.54 -46.39 -46.28
C LEU A 26 -10.55 -46.20 -45.13
N ARG A 27 -9.53 -47.06 -45.02
CA ARG A 27 -8.53 -46.94 -43.95
C ARG A 27 -7.71 -45.66 -44.09
N LEU A 28 -7.32 -45.29 -45.31
CA LEU A 28 -6.56 -44.08 -45.57
C LEU A 28 -7.35 -42.83 -45.18
N GLU A 29 -8.62 -42.73 -45.59
CA GLU A 29 -9.51 -41.62 -45.21
C GLU A 29 -9.68 -41.52 -43.70
N THR A 30 -9.87 -42.64 -43.00
CA THR A 30 -10.00 -42.62 -41.52
C THR A 30 -8.71 -42.24 -40.82
N ALA A 31 -7.55 -42.61 -41.38
CA ALA A 31 -6.25 -42.25 -40.83
C ALA A 31 -5.97 -40.75 -41.02
N GLU A 32 -6.28 -40.20 -42.19
CA GLU A 32 -6.17 -38.77 -42.48
C GLU A 32 -7.12 -37.95 -41.60
N ALA A 33 -8.37 -38.37 -41.45
CA ALA A 33 -9.33 -37.72 -40.55
C ALA A 33 -8.88 -37.78 -39.08
N ALA A 34 -8.32 -38.92 -38.64
CA ALA A 34 -7.78 -39.06 -37.30
C ALA A 34 -6.59 -38.12 -37.08
N GLN A 35 -5.67 -38.02 -38.05
CA GLN A 35 -4.53 -37.12 -38.00
C GLN A 35 -4.97 -35.65 -37.95
N ALA A 36 -5.88 -35.23 -38.83
CA ALA A 36 -6.42 -33.87 -38.83
C ALA A 36 -7.09 -33.53 -37.49
N SER A 37 -7.81 -34.47 -36.89
CA SER A 37 -8.40 -34.28 -35.55
C SER A 37 -7.35 -34.16 -34.44
N ALA A 38 -6.21 -34.83 -34.58
CA ALA A 38 -5.12 -34.78 -33.62
C ALA A 38 -4.36 -33.45 -33.72
N GLU A 39 -4.08 -32.99 -34.94
CA GLU A 39 -3.48 -31.67 -35.21
C GLU A 39 -4.38 -30.53 -34.73
N SER A 40 -5.70 -30.62 -35.00
CA SER A 40 -6.66 -29.64 -34.49
C SER A 40 -6.72 -29.61 -32.96
N ARG A 41 -6.64 -30.77 -32.30
CA ARG A 41 -6.59 -30.85 -30.83
C ARG A 41 -5.29 -30.30 -30.26
N ALA A 42 -4.16 -30.56 -30.92
CA ALA A 42 -2.86 -30.03 -30.51
C ALA A 42 -2.83 -28.49 -30.60
N THR A 43 -3.25 -27.95 -31.74
CA THR A 43 -3.36 -26.50 -31.95
C THR A 43 -4.33 -25.84 -30.97
N GLN A 44 -5.48 -26.46 -30.69
CA GLN A 44 -6.41 -25.95 -29.68
C GLN A 44 -5.81 -26.00 -28.27
N ALA A 45 -5.10 -27.06 -27.91
CA ALA A 45 -4.41 -27.16 -26.61
C ALA A 45 -3.31 -26.09 -26.46
N GLU A 46 -2.58 -25.79 -27.54
CA GLU A 46 -1.60 -24.70 -27.57
C GLU A 46 -2.26 -23.33 -27.37
N GLN A 47 -3.36 -23.06 -28.09
CA GLN A 47 -4.14 -21.81 -27.94
C GLN A 47 -4.69 -21.66 -26.53
N ASP A 48 -5.26 -22.72 -25.95
CA ASP A 48 -5.75 -22.74 -24.58
C ASP A 48 -4.62 -22.48 -23.59
N SER A 49 -3.44 -23.07 -23.80
CA SER A 49 -2.26 -22.82 -22.97
C SER A 49 -1.82 -21.36 -23.03
N LEU A 50 -1.77 -20.77 -24.22
CA LEU A 50 -1.41 -19.35 -24.40
C LEU A 50 -2.43 -18.43 -23.72
N SER A 51 -3.73 -18.69 -23.89
CA SER A 51 -4.80 -17.95 -23.23
C SER A 51 -4.71 -18.03 -21.70
N ARG A 52 -4.42 -19.23 -21.17
CA ARG A 52 -4.19 -19.43 -19.73
C ARG A 52 -2.97 -18.66 -19.24
N GLN A 53 -1.86 -18.66 -19.98
CA GLN A 53 -0.67 -17.89 -19.62
C GLN A 53 -0.98 -16.38 -19.56
N GLN A 54 -1.65 -15.84 -20.58
CA GLN A 54 -2.08 -14.43 -20.58
C GLN A 54 -2.99 -14.09 -19.39
N THR A 55 -3.89 -15.01 -19.04
CA THR A 55 -4.77 -14.85 -17.86
C THR A 55 -3.95 -14.86 -16.56
N ILE A 56 -3.00 -15.78 -16.43
CA ILE A 56 -2.10 -15.85 -15.26
C ILE A 56 -1.26 -14.59 -15.14
N ASP A 57 -0.72 -14.08 -16.24
CA ASP A 57 0.08 -12.86 -16.26
C ASP A 57 -0.75 -11.65 -15.82
N THR A 58 -1.96 -11.53 -16.34
CA THR A 58 -2.91 -10.48 -15.97
C THR A 58 -3.26 -10.55 -14.48
N LEU A 59 -3.63 -11.74 -13.98
CA LEU A 59 -3.94 -11.96 -12.57
C LEU A 59 -2.74 -11.64 -11.68
N THR A 60 -1.54 -12.06 -12.08
CA THR A 60 -0.31 -11.80 -11.34
C THR A 60 -0.02 -10.31 -11.25
N HIS A 61 -0.15 -9.58 -12.36
CA HIS A 61 0.02 -8.12 -12.39
C HIS A 61 -1.01 -7.42 -11.50
N THR A 62 -2.29 -7.83 -11.56
CA THR A 62 -3.33 -7.25 -10.69
C THR A 62 -3.07 -7.53 -9.21
N LEU A 63 -2.66 -8.74 -8.85
CA LEU A 63 -2.31 -9.09 -7.46
C LEU A 63 -1.09 -8.32 -6.95
N GLN A 64 -0.10 -8.05 -7.82
CA GLN A 64 1.03 -7.20 -7.46
C GLN A 64 0.57 -5.76 -7.18
N GLY A 65 -0.24 -5.18 -8.06
CA GLY A 65 -0.81 -3.84 -7.86
C GLY A 65 -1.63 -3.72 -6.56
N GLU A 66 -2.49 -4.70 -6.29
CA GLU A 66 -3.25 -4.76 -5.03
C GLU A 66 -2.34 -4.86 -3.79
N ARG A 67 -1.29 -5.68 -3.84
CA ARG A 67 -0.33 -5.80 -2.74
C ARG A 67 0.45 -4.51 -2.51
N ASP A 68 0.79 -3.78 -3.58
CA ASP A 68 1.48 -2.51 -3.48
C ASP A 68 0.57 -1.44 -2.87
N ALA A 69 -0.69 -1.38 -3.31
CA ALA A 69 -1.71 -0.50 -2.74
C ALA A 69 -1.95 -0.80 -1.25
N GLN A 70 -2.04 -2.08 -0.87
CA GLN A 70 -2.17 -2.48 0.54
C GLN A 70 -0.96 -2.07 1.38
N ARG A 71 0.27 -2.26 0.87
CA ARG A 71 1.49 -1.82 1.55
C ARG A 71 1.50 -0.29 1.72
N HIS A 72 1.10 0.45 0.69
CA HIS A 72 0.99 1.91 0.78
C HIS A 72 -0.02 2.33 1.85
N LEU A 73 -1.20 1.72 1.89
CA LEU A 73 -2.22 1.99 2.91
C LEU A 73 -1.71 1.68 4.34
N GLN A 74 -0.96 0.59 4.51
CA GLN A 74 -0.37 0.25 5.81
C GLN A 74 0.65 1.30 6.25
N THR A 75 1.52 1.76 5.34
CA THR A 75 2.47 2.83 5.62
C THR A 75 1.75 4.12 5.99
N VAL A 76 0.76 4.55 5.19
CA VAL A 76 -0.03 5.76 5.47
C VAL A 76 -0.75 5.65 6.81
N GLN A 77 -1.30 4.48 7.16
CA GLN A 77 -1.93 4.28 8.46
C GLN A 77 -0.93 4.37 9.61
N ALA A 78 0.26 3.80 9.47
CA ALA A 78 1.31 3.89 10.47
C ALA A 78 1.78 5.35 10.65
N ASP A 79 1.95 6.09 9.56
CA ASP A 79 2.32 7.50 9.56
C ASP A 79 1.26 8.35 10.25
N LEU A 80 -0.02 8.15 9.92
CA LEU A 80 -1.12 8.87 10.53
C LEU A 80 -1.22 8.59 12.03
N ARG A 81 -1.00 7.34 12.46
CA ARG A 81 -0.96 7.00 13.89
C ARG A 81 0.16 7.75 14.60
N ARG A 82 1.38 7.74 14.03
CA ARG A 82 2.51 8.49 14.57
C ARG A 82 2.21 9.99 14.66
N GLU A 83 1.63 10.56 13.61
CA GLU A 83 1.28 11.98 13.58
C GLU A 83 0.24 12.34 14.64
N ILE A 84 -0.78 11.50 14.82
CA ILE A 84 -1.79 11.69 15.87
C ILE A 84 -1.12 11.67 17.25
N ASP A 85 -0.20 10.74 17.51
CA ASP A 85 0.47 10.64 18.81
C ASP A 85 1.36 11.86 19.07
N VAL A 86 2.09 12.33 18.06
CA VAL A 86 2.88 13.58 18.15
C VAL A 86 1.97 14.78 18.43
N ARG A 87 0.86 14.90 17.70
CA ARG A 87 -0.10 16.00 17.89
C ARG A 87 -0.73 15.96 19.29
N LYS A 88 -1.08 14.78 19.80
CA LYS A 88 -1.58 14.61 21.18
C LYS A 88 -0.55 15.05 22.21
N ALA A 89 0.70 14.62 22.07
CA ALA A 89 1.77 15.03 22.98
C ALA A 89 1.96 16.55 22.97
N ARG A 90 1.96 17.18 21.78
CA ARG A 90 2.08 18.64 21.66
C ARG A 90 0.89 19.39 22.25
N LEU A 91 -0.33 18.88 22.06
CA LEU A 91 -1.52 19.48 22.69
C LEU A 91 -1.45 19.40 24.21
N LYS A 92 -1.01 18.26 24.75
CA LYS A 92 -0.82 18.11 26.20
C LYS A 92 0.24 19.08 26.73
N GLU A 93 1.37 19.19 26.05
CA GLU A 93 2.43 20.13 26.41
C GLU A 93 1.92 21.58 26.43
N LEU A 94 1.18 21.98 25.39
CA LEU A 94 0.57 23.32 25.32
C LEU A 94 -0.49 23.55 26.42
N GLU A 95 -1.24 22.52 26.79
CA GLU A 95 -2.20 22.60 27.89
C GLU A 95 -1.50 22.77 29.24
N ASP A 96 -0.46 21.97 29.49
CA ASP A 96 0.36 22.04 30.70
C ASP A 96 1.07 23.41 30.80
N GLU A 97 1.63 23.93 29.70
CA GLU A 97 2.23 25.28 29.62
C GLU A 97 1.19 26.37 29.89
N ASN A 98 -0.01 26.27 29.31
CA ASN A 98 -1.09 27.24 29.51
C ASN A 98 -1.50 27.28 30.98
N GLN A 99 -1.61 26.13 31.64
CA GLN A 99 -1.92 26.04 33.06
C GLN A 99 -0.81 26.68 33.90
N ALA A 100 0.46 26.41 33.60
CA ALA A 100 1.59 27.05 34.29
C ALA A 100 1.57 28.58 34.15
N PHE A 101 1.21 29.12 32.98
CA PHE A 101 1.04 30.56 32.80
C PHE A 101 -0.13 31.15 33.60
N LYS A 102 -1.25 30.42 33.68
CA LYS A 102 -2.39 30.83 34.51
C LYS A 102 -2.03 30.85 35.99
N ASP A 103 -1.32 29.82 36.45
CA ASP A 103 -0.88 29.72 37.85
C ASP A 103 0.10 30.85 38.19
N TRP A 104 1.08 31.12 37.32
CA TRP A 104 2.00 32.26 37.45
C TRP A 104 1.26 33.60 37.49
N ALA A 105 0.25 33.79 36.63
CA ALA A 105 -0.53 35.03 36.59
C ALA A 105 -1.46 35.19 37.81
N ALA A 106 -1.89 34.08 38.42
CA ALA A 106 -2.70 34.05 39.63
C ALA A 106 -1.87 34.30 40.91
N GLU A 107 -0.56 34.09 40.85
CA GLU A 107 0.33 34.31 41.98
C GLU A 107 0.41 35.80 42.36
N GLN A 108 0.31 36.10 43.67
CA GLN A 108 0.31 37.48 44.14
C GLN A 108 1.67 38.14 43.88
N LEU A 109 1.65 39.34 43.30
CA LEU A 109 2.88 40.08 43.00
C LEU A 109 3.78 40.18 44.25
N PRO A 110 5.10 39.91 44.09
CA PRO A 110 6.08 40.04 45.17
C PRO A 110 5.97 41.41 45.84
N GLY A 111 6.19 41.46 47.17
CA GLY A 111 6.04 42.68 47.96
C GLY A 111 6.82 43.89 47.39
N VAL A 112 7.98 43.63 46.80
CA VAL A 112 8.81 44.62 46.09
C VAL A 112 8.12 45.23 44.87
N ALA A 113 7.40 44.44 44.07
CA ALA A 113 6.61 44.96 42.95
C ALA A 113 5.35 45.72 43.42
N ARG A 114 4.79 45.34 44.57
CA ARG A 114 3.71 46.10 45.22
C ARG A 114 4.19 47.44 45.77
N GLN A 115 5.37 47.51 46.38
CA GLN A 115 6.00 48.76 46.83
C GLN A 115 6.27 49.72 45.67
N LEU A 116 6.75 49.21 44.53
CA LEU A 116 6.94 50.04 43.33
C LEU A 116 5.61 50.60 42.78
N ARG A 117 4.51 49.85 42.91
CA ARG A 117 3.17 50.29 42.49
C ARG A 117 2.55 51.30 43.46
N GLN A 118 2.88 51.21 44.75
CA GLN A 118 2.53 52.21 45.75
C GLN A 118 3.41 53.45 45.57
N ARG A 119 3.20 54.17 44.47
CA ARG A 119 3.93 55.40 44.19
C ARG A 119 3.30 56.54 45.02
N PRO A 120 4.06 57.19 45.92
CA PRO A 120 3.58 58.42 46.54
C PRO A 120 3.38 59.50 45.46
N ALA A 121 2.49 60.46 45.70
CA ALA A 121 2.25 61.58 44.80
C ALA A 121 3.50 62.49 44.76
N LEU A 122 4.47 62.15 43.92
CA LEU A 122 5.72 62.89 43.74
C LEU A 122 5.49 63.99 42.71
N THR A 123 5.50 65.23 43.14
CA THR A 123 5.41 66.42 42.29
C THR A 123 6.82 66.86 41.85
N GLY A 124 7.20 66.44 40.64
CA GLY A 124 8.41 66.92 39.96
C GLY A 124 9.63 65.99 40.04
N ALA A 125 10.61 66.24 39.15
CA ALA A 125 11.75 65.36 38.91
C ALA A 125 12.75 65.30 40.09
N ALA A 126 12.92 66.40 40.84
CA ALA A 126 13.79 66.44 42.01
C ALA A 126 13.25 65.55 43.16
N ALA A 127 11.94 65.60 43.40
CA ALA A 127 11.25 64.75 44.37
C ALA A 127 11.34 63.25 44.00
N TYR A 128 11.35 62.96 42.69
CA TYR A 128 11.53 61.59 42.20
C TYR A 128 12.94 61.04 42.48
N GLY A 129 14.00 61.82 42.20
CA GLY A 129 15.37 61.40 42.46
C GLY A 129 15.66 61.16 43.95
N GLN A 130 15.09 61.99 44.82
CA GLN A 130 15.25 61.86 46.27
C GLN A 130 14.50 60.64 46.84
N TRP A 131 13.30 60.35 46.33
CA TRP A 131 12.55 59.13 46.68
C TRP A 131 13.30 57.86 46.23
N LEU A 132 13.86 57.85 45.01
CA LEU A 132 14.62 56.72 44.51
C LEU A 132 15.89 56.46 45.33
N SER A 133 16.54 57.53 45.80
CA SER A 133 17.78 57.46 46.58
C SER A 133 17.57 57.02 48.04
N GLY A 134 16.36 57.21 48.59
CA GLY A 134 16.00 56.79 49.94
C GLY A 134 15.23 55.46 50.02
N SER A 135 14.85 54.90 48.86
CA SER A 135 14.21 53.58 48.80
C SER A 135 15.27 52.49 48.96
N ASP A 136 15.03 51.57 49.90
CA ASP A 136 15.97 50.50 50.26
C ASP A 136 16.43 49.74 48.99
N PRO A 137 17.75 49.61 48.73
CA PRO A 137 18.24 48.96 47.51
C PRO A 137 17.74 47.53 47.43
N LEU A 138 17.07 47.19 46.32
CA LEU A 138 16.57 45.85 46.04
C LEU A 138 17.74 44.85 46.13
N HIS A 139 17.73 44.00 47.15
CA HIS A 139 18.75 42.96 47.30
C HIS A 139 18.68 41.98 46.11
N PRO A 140 19.81 41.62 45.50
CA PRO A 140 19.81 40.60 44.45
C PRO A 140 19.36 39.26 45.04
N VAL A 141 18.40 38.61 44.39
CA VAL A 141 18.02 37.22 44.70
C VAL A 141 19.27 36.35 44.46
N PRO A 142 19.72 35.54 45.43
CA PRO A 142 20.87 34.66 45.21
C PRO A 142 20.50 33.63 44.14
N ASN A 143 21.31 33.55 43.09
CA ASN A 143 21.28 32.44 42.12
C ASN A 143 21.46 31.12 42.89
N GLN A 144 20.42 30.30 43.01
CA GLN A 144 20.57 28.89 43.37
C GLN A 144 21.03 28.11 42.11
N PRO A 145 22.21 27.48 42.12
CA PRO A 145 22.58 26.52 41.10
C PRO A 145 21.88 25.19 41.42
N ASN A 146 21.04 24.71 40.52
CA ASN A 146 20.40 23.39 40.64
C ASN A 146 21.40 22.31 40.13
N PRO A 147 21.54 21.15 40.80
CA PRO A 147 22.33 20.01 40.31
C PRO A 147 21.71 19.32 39.09
#